data_AF-A0A5Y9YBS9-F1
#
_entry.id   AF-A0A5Y9YBS9-F1
#
_cell.length_a   1.000
_cell.length_b   1.000
_cell.length_c   1.000
_cell.angle_alpha   90.00
_cell.angle_beta   90.00
_cell.angle_gamma   90.00
#
_symmetry.space_group_name_H-M   'P 1'
#
loop_
_entity.id
_entity.type
_entity.pdbx_description
1 polymer ?
#
loop_
_entity_poly.entity_id
_entity_poly.type
_entity_poly.pdbx_seq_one_letter_code
_entity_poly.pdbx_strand_id
1 'polypeptide(L)'
;MADASKLKNRTRKNLGNPPGPEEVATSLNSPEVAPIAVVPDAAEQTVPVPPASSVPETTTPATTQVSNSAPYIRRDGRSARKTYRIIPFATRVTPEFDNEIRDIADREGIKLVEVLENALIAYKAQKGY
;
A
#
# COMPACT_ATOMS: atom_id res chain seq x y z
N MET A 1 -10.76 10.75 32.54
CA MET A 1 -10.60 9.30 32.29
C MET A 1 -11.50 8.92 31.12
N ALA A 2 -11.01 8.15 30.14
CA ALA A 2 -11.81 7.70 29.01
C ALA A 2 -12.58 6.41 29.38
N ASP A 3 -13.86 6.34 29.04
CA ASP A 3 -14.78 5.30 29.49
C ASP A 3 -14.87 4.15 28.47
N ALA A 4 -14.32 2.98 28.82
CA ALA A 4 -14.18 1.81 27.93
C ALA A 4 -15.44 0.92 27.84
N SER A 5 -16.52 1.29 28.53
CA SER A 5 -17.74 0.48 28.65
C SER A 5 -18.43 0.19 27.32
N LYS A 6 -18.24 1.02 26.29
CA LYS A 6 -18.83 0.83 24.95
C LYS A 6 -18.12 -0.24 24.10
N LEU A 7 -16.91 -0.67 24.47
CA LEU A 7 -16.17 -1.68 23.71
C LEU A 7 -16.64 -3.11 24.03
N LYS A 8 -16.94 -3.40 25.30
CA LYS A 8 -17.42 -4.73 25.78
C LYS A 8 -18.75 -5.17 25.16
N ASN A 9 -19.59 -4.24 24.72
CA ASN A 9 -20.86 -4.56 24.06
C ASN A 9 -20.70 -4.81 22.55
N ARG A 10 -19.62 -4.30 21.94
CA ARG A 10 -19.35 -4.49 20.50
C ARG A 10 -18.71 -5.85 20.22
N THR A 11 -17.79 -6.28 21.09
CA THR A 11 -17.09 -7.58 20.99
C THR A 11 -18.07 -8.76 20.94
N ARG A 12 -19.17 -8.70 21.70
CA ARG A 12 -20.16 -9.79 21.78
C ARG A 12 -21.21 -9.79 20.65
N LYS A 13 -21.37 -8.69 19.91
CA LYS A 13 -22.42 -8.57 18.88
C LYS A 13 -21.89 -8.69 17.45
N ASN A 14 -20.59 -8.46 17.22
CA ASN A 14 -20.03 -8.33 15.88
C ASN A 14 -18.88 -9.30 15.55
N LEU A 15 -18.38 -10.09 16.51
CA LEU A 15 -17.21 -10.95 16.31
C LEU A 15 -17.54 -12.46 16.23
N GLY A 16 -18.83 -12.81 16.18
CA GLY A 16 -19.28 -14.21 16.19
C GLY A 16 -19.00 -14.90 17.52
N ASN A 17 -19.42 -16.16 17.62
CA ASN A 17 -18.98 -17.03 18.71
C ASN A 17 -17.51 -17.39 18.46
N PRO A 18 -16.63 -17.34 19.47
CA PRO A 18 -15.26 -17.79 19.29
C PRO A 18 -15.27 -19.27 18.87
N PRO A 19 -14.38 -19.69 17.97
CA PRO A 19 -14.29 -21.08 17.53
C PRO A 19 -14.09 -21.99 18.74
N GLY A 20 -14.76 -23.14 18.73
CA GLY A 20 -14.60 -24.18 19.76
C GLY A 20 -13.16 -24.71 19.82
N PRO A 21 -12.75 -25.39 20.90
CA PRO A 21 -11.39 -25.93 21.01
C PRO A 21 -11.06 -26.94 19.89
N GLU A 22 -12.06 -27.60 19.33
CA GLU A 22 -11.97 -28.47 18.15
C GLU A 22 -11.88 -27.73 16.81
N GLU A 23 -12.29 -26.46 16.73
CA GLU A 23 -12.27 -25.63 15.50
C GLU A 23 -10.98 -24.77 15.38
N VAL A 24 -10.07 -24.89 16.34
CA VAL A 24 -8.78 -24.19 16.32
C VAL A 24 -7.91 -24.73 15.19
N ALA A 25 -7.18 -23.83 14.51
CA ALA A 25 -6.30 -24.19 13.41
C ALA A 25 -5.34 -25.33 13.81
N THR A 26 -5.53 -26.49 13.19
CA THR A 26 -4.73 -27.70 13.42
C THR A 26 -3.35 -27.63 12.76
N SER A 27 -2.93 -26.45 12.30
CA SER A 27 -1.67 -26.20 11.60
C SER A 27 -0.45 -26.62 12.41
N LEU A 28 -0.57 -26.71 13.75
CA LEU A 28 0.50 -27.20 14.63
C LEU A 28 0.69 -28.73 14.54
N ASN A 29 -0.35 -29.47 14.12
CA ASN A 29 -0.31 -30.92 13.89
C ASN A 29 0.00 -31.26 12.42
N SER A 30 0.13 -30.27 11.54
CA SER A 30 0.51 -30.50 10.16
C SER A 30 1.96 -30.97 10.10
N PRO A 31 2.26 -32.05 9.36
CA PRO A 31 3.64 -32.49 9.18
C PRO A 31 4.44 -31.39 8.46
N GLU A 32 5.66 -31.14 8.92
CA GLU A 32 6.61 -30.17 8.37
C GLU A 32 7.21 -30.64 7.03
N VAL A 33 6.36 -31.05 6.09
CA VAL A 33 6.80 -31.40 4.74
C VAL A 33 7.01 -30.10 3.99
N ALA A 34 8.27 -29.72 3.80
CA ALA A 34 8.62 -28.66 2.88
C ALA A 34 8.04 -29.01 1.50
N PRO A 35 7.26 -28.13 0.86
CA PRO A 35 6.88 -28.34 -0.52
C PRO A 35 8.19 -28.43 -1.31
N ILE A 36 8.49 -29.62 -1.83
CA ILE A 36 9.58 -29.83 -2.77
C ILE A 36 9.32 -28.83 -3.91
N ALA A 37 10.25 -27.89 -4.08
CA ALA A 37 10.24 -26.97 -5.19
C ALA A 37 10.31 -27.81 -6.47
N VAL A 38 9.16 -28.03 -7.11
CA VAL A 38 9.11 -28.54 -8.48
C VAL A 38 9.61 -27.39 -9.33
N VAL A 39 10.91 -27.39 -9.59
CA VAL A 39 11.56 -26.60 -10.63
C VAL A 39 11.00 -27.15 -11.95
N PRO A 40 10.26 -26.38 -12.76
CA PRO A 40 9.92 -26.83 -14.10
C PRO A 40 10.99 -26.25 -15.04
N ASP A 41 11.97 -27.06 -15.42
CA ASP A 41 12.69 -26.78 -16.66
C ASP A 41 13.05 -28.09 -17.41
N ALA A 42 12.44 -28.19 -18.61
CA ALA A 42 12.74 -28.95 -19.83
C ALA A 42 13.20 -30.44 -19.76
N ALA A 43 12.75 -31.39 -20.60
CA ALA A 43 11.75 -31.49 -21.67
C ALA A 43 11.77 -32.96 -22.19
N GLU A 44 10.63 -33.52 -22.60
CA GLU A 44 10.45 -34.51 -23.72
C GLU A 44 8.99 -35.02 -23.67
N GLN A 45 8.04 -34.38 -24.39
CA GLN A 45 7.61 -34.67 -25.77
C GLN A 45 6.95 -36.04 -26.00
N THR A 46 5.61 -36.03 -26.09
CA THR A 46 4.90 -36.57 -27.27
C THR A 46 3.67 -35.70 -27.59
N VAL A 47 3.80 -34.89 -28.64
CA VAL A 47 2.73 -34.26 -29.44
C VAL A 47 2.02 -35.36 -30.25
N PRO A 48 0.73 -35.27 -30.65
CA PRO A 48 0.29 -34.32 -31.69
C PRO A 48 -1.16 -33.80 -31.50
N VAL A 49 -1.78 -32.83 -32.19
CA VAL A 49 -1.50 -31.72 -33.13
C VAL A 49 -2.90 -31.03 -33.30
N PRO A 50 -2.94 -29.76 -33.72
CA PRO A 50 -3.95 -28.71 -33.44
C PRO A 50 -5.00 -28.65 -34.60
N PRO A 51 -5.70 -27.55 -34.97
CA PRO A 51 -5.70 -26.17 -34.49
C PRO A 51 -7.10 -25.51 -34.40
N ALA A 52 -7.08 -24.19 -34.17
CA ALA A 52 -8.16 -23.22 -34.36
C ALA A 52 -9.04 -22.94 -33.14
N SER A 53 -8.67 -21.91 -32.39
CA SER A 53 -9.54 -20.73 -32.24
C SER A 53 -8.76 -19.57 -31.64
N SER A 54 -8.06 -18.86 -32.52
CA SER A 54 -7.77 -17.45 -32.36
C SER A 54 -8.30 -16.76 -33.60
N VAL A 55 -9.56 -16.33 -33.60
CA VAL A 55 -9.93 -15.11 -34.31
C VAL A 55 -11.03 -14.39 -33.53
N PRO A 56 -10.79 -13.14 -33.12
CA PRO A 56 -11.81 -12.20 -32.70
C PRO A 56 -12.32 -11.46 -33.93
N GLU A 57 -13.57 -11.66 -34.37
CA GLU A 57 -14.17 -10.79 -35.39
C GLU A 57 -15.64 -10.45 -35.05
N THR A 58 -15.81 -9.18 -34.68
CA THR A 58 -16.80 -8.24 -35.21
C THR A 58 -18.25 -8.70 -35.33
N THR A 59 -19.10 -8.23 -34.41
CA THR A 59 -20.46 -7.78 -34.77
C THR A 59 -20.83 -6.54 -33.98
N THR A 60 -20.79 -5.42 -34.69
CA THR A 60 -21.44 -4.14 -34.43
C THR A 60 -22.91 -4.35 -33.99
N PRO A 61 -23.42 -3.55 -33.05
CA PRO A 61 -24.42 -2.60 -33.49
C PRO A 61 -24.04 -1.16 -33.14
N ALA A 62 -24.02 -0.35 -34.18
CA ALA A 62 -23.94 1.09 -34.10
C ALA A 62 -25.29 1.61 -33.58
N THR A 63 -25.24 2.42 -32.52
CA THR A 63 -26.12 3.58 -32.37
C THR A 63 -25.34 4.62 -31.56
N THR A 64 -24.92 5.65 -32.29
CA THR A 64 -24.91 7.08 -31.95
C THR A 64 -24.52 7.47 -30.52
N GLN A 65 -23.49 8.32 -30.40
CA GLN A 65 -23.61 9.71 -29.92
C GLN A 65 -22.19 10.24 -29.63
N VAL A 66 -21.78 11.24 -30.42
CA VAL A 66 -20.62 12.08 -30.14
C VAL A 66 -20.94 12.85 -28.86
N SER A 67 -20.17 12.65 -27.80
CA SER A 67 -20.03 13.67 -26.78
C SER A 67 -18.57 13.75 -26.37
N ASN A 68 -17.98 14.88 -26.71
CA ASN A 68 -16.67 15.32 -26.31
C ASN A 68 -16.68 15.46 -24.78
N SER A 69 -16.47 14.37 -24.06
CA SER A 69 -16.42 14.35 -22.60
C SER A 69 -15.00 14.01 -22.19
N ALA A 70 -14.35 14.98 -21.56
CA ALA A 70 -13.09 14.78 -20.86
C ALA A 70 -13.18 13.47 -20.03
N PRO A 71 -12.08 12.70 -19.90
CA PRO A 71 -12.11 11.46 -19.14
C PRO A 71 -12.72 11.74 -17.77
N TYR A 72 -13.78 11.02 -17.42
CA TYR A 72 -14.35 11.07 -16.08
C TYR A 72 -13.32 10.47 -15.12
N ILE A 73 -12.43 11.32 -14.59
CA ILE A 73 -11.57 10.97 -13.48
C ILE A 73 -12.50 10.83 -12.29
N ARG A 74 -12.77 9.58 -11.88
CA ARG A 74 -13.30 9.34 -10.53
C ARG A 74 -12.33 10.02 -9.58
N ARG A 75 -12.73 11.17 -9.02
CA ARG A 75 -12.03 11.82 -7.92
C ARG A 75 -12.04 10.84 -6.78
N ASP A 76 -10.99 10.04 -6.69
CA ASP A 76 -10.81 9.05 -5.65
C ASP A 76 -11.06 9.72 -4.29
N GLY A 77 -11.97 9.16 -3.50
CA GLY A 77 -12.33 9.67 -2.17
C GLY A 77 -11.13 9.66 -1.21
N ARG A 78 -10.05 8.96 -1.57
CA ARG A 78 -8.75 9.08 -0.88
C ARG A 78 -8.08 10.45 -1.11
N SER A 79 -8.26 11.05 -2.29
CA SER A 79 -7.74 12.40 -2.60
C SER A 79 -8.51 13.50 -1.86
N ALA A 80 -9.80 13.29 -1.60
CA ALA A 80 -10.66 14.25 -0.89
C ALA A 80 -10.32 14.41 0.61
N ARG A 81 -9.54 13.48 1.17
CA ARG A 81 -9.07 13.54 2.57
C ARG A 81 -7.72 14.22 2.74
N LYS A 82 -7.07 14.63 1.65
CA LYS A 82 -5.78 15.32 1.72
C LYS A 82 -6.03 16.75 2.17
N THR A 83 -5.92 17.00 3.47
CA THR A 83 -6.10 18.34 4.07
C THR A 83 -4.97 19.31 3.72
N TYR A 84 -3.94 18.85 3.01
CA TYR A 84 -2.69 19.55 2.68
C TYR A 84 -1.98 20.21 3.87
N ARG A 85 -2.46 19.96 5.10
CA ARG A 85 -1.88 20.47 6.35
C ARG A 85 -0.58 19.76 6.68
N ILE A 86 -0.47 18.47 6.35
CA ILE A 86 0.74 17.67 6.54
C ILE A 86 0.93 16.83 5.27
N ILE A 87 2.10 16.95 4.65
CA ILE A 87 2.52 16.12 3.52
C ILE A 87 3.65 15.22 4.04
N PRO A 88 3.57 13.89 3.84
CA PRO A 88 4.65 13.00 4.26
C PRO A 88 5.91 13.30 3.44
N PHE A 89 7.02 13.52 4.13
CA PHE A 89 8.33 13.79 3.54
C PHE A 89 9.21 12.55 3.68
N ALA A 90 9.19 11.69 2.65
CA ALA A 90 9.92 10.42 2.64
C ALA A 90 11.04 10.47 1.60
N THR A 91 12.20 10.97 2.02
CA THR A 91 13.42 11.02 1.19
C THR A 91 14.43 9.97 1.66
N ARG A 92 15.33 9.59 0.75
CA ARG A 92 16.50 8.77 1.09
C ARG A 92 17.71 9.70 1.19
N VAL A 93 18.42 9.63 2.30
CA VAL A 93 19.57 10.48 2.60
C VAL A 93 20.74 9.63 3.07
N THR A 94 21.94 10.22 3.07
CA THR A 94 23.11 9.56 3.64
C THR A 94 22.97 9.43 5.16
N PRO A 95 23.60 8.40 5.78
CA PRO A 95 23.53 8.20 7.22
C PRO A 95 24.19 9.34 8.01
N GLU A 96 25.29 9.91 7.49
CA GLU A 96 25.98 11.03 8.14
C GLU A 96 25.08 12.26 8.27
N PHE A 97 24.36 12.60 7.21
CA PHE A 97 23.42 13.72 7.19
C PHE A 97 22.27 13.51 8.19
N ASP A 98 21.69 12.31 8.24
CA ASP A 98 20.61 11.98 9.17
C ASP A 98 21.07 12.07 10.64
N ASN A 99 22.30 11.63 10.92
CA ASN A 99 22.90 11.75 12.26
C ASN A 99 23.11 13.21 12.67
N GLU A 100 23.70 14.03 11.80
CA GLU A 100 23.94 15.46 12.10
C GLU A 100 22.64 16.22 12.39
N ILE A 101 21.58 15.95 11.63
CA ILE A 101 20.29 16.61 11.86
C ILE A 101 19.67 16.16 13.18
N ARG A 102 19.78 14.86 13.53
CA ARG A 102 19.31 14.37 14.83
C ARG A 102 20.08 15.00 15.99
N ASP A 103 21.40 15.11 15.88
CA ASP A 103 22.23 15.74 16.91
C ASP A 103 21.85 17.21 17.14
N ILE A 104 21.57 17.95 16.06
CA ILE A 104 21.09 19.35 16.14
C ILE A 104 19.70 19.40 16.79
N ALA A 105 18.79 18.53 16.36
CA ALA A 105 17.44 18.45 16.89
C ALA A 105 17.43 18.16 18.40
N ASP A 106 18.25 17.21 18.86
CA ASP A 106 18.36 16.83 20.27
C ASP A 106 19.02 17.94 21.10
N ARG A 107 20.04 18.61 20.56
CA ARG A 107 20.71 19.74 21.22
C ARG A 107 19.79 20.93 21.44
N GLU A 108 18.97 21.24 20.44
CA GLU A 108 18.04 22.39 20.47
C GLU A 108 16.66 22.03 21.01
N GLY A 109 16.36 20.75 21.18
CA GLY A 109 15.06 20.25 21.66
C GLY A 109 13.91 20.46 20.68
N ILE A 110 14.20 20.50 19.37
CA ILE A 110 13.24 20.75 18.29
C ILE A 110 13.01 19.49 17.45
N LYS A 111 11.97 19.49 16.61
CA LYS A 111 11.72 18.32 15.74
C LYS A 111 12.68 18.33 14.54
N LEU A 112 13.01 17.13 14.04
CA LEU A 112 13.79 16.95 12.81
C LEU A 112 13.26 17.80 11.64
N VAL A 113 11.94 17.91 11.52
CA VAL A 113 11.28 18.70 10.47
C VAL A 113 11.53 20.21 10.64
N GLU A 114 11.57 20.70 11.86
CA GLU A 114 11.80 22.13 12.15
C GLU A 114 13.25 22.52 11.81
N VAL A 115 14.22 21.63 12.05
CA VAL A 115 15.61 21.81 11.58
C VAL A 115 15.66 21.96 10.06
N LEU A 116 14.92 21.12 9.32
CA LEU A 116 14.86 21.16 7.86
C LEU A 116 14.19 22.45 7.33
N GLU A 117 13.14 22.94 8.00
CA GLU A 117 12.49 24.20 7.66
C GLU A 117 13.44 25.40 7.88
N ASN A 118 14.16 25.42 9.00
CA ASN A 118 15.17 26.44 9.29
C ASN A 118 16.32 26.39 8.27
N ALA A 119 16.79 25.20 7.92
CA ALA A 119 17.82 25.01 6.90
C ALA A 119 17.36 25.57 5.53
N LEU A 120 16.09 25.40 5.18
CA LEU A 120 15.52 25.94 3.94
C LEU A 120 15.45 27.47 3.96
N ILE A 121 15.09 28.09 5.09
CA ILE A 121 15.13 29.55 5.26
C ILE A 121 16.56 30.07 5.09
N ALA A 122 17.54 29.44 5.74
CA ALA A 122 18.94 29.81 5.63
C ALA A 122 19.46 29.65 4.19
N TYR A 123 19.09 28.56 3.51
CA TYR A 123 19.46 28.32 2.12
C TYR A 123 18.89 29.37 1.16
N LYS A 124 17.62 29.78 1.35
CA LYS A 124 17.01 30.87 0.57
C LYS A 124 17.69 32.20 0.83
N ALA A 125 17.98 32.52 2.08
CA ALA A 125 18.69 33.74 2.45
C ALA A 125 20.09 33.82 1.81
N GLN A 126 20.82 32.69 1.75
CA GLN A 126 22.15 32.62 1.14
C GLN A 126 22.12 32.71 -0.39
N LYS A 127 21.15 32.07 -1.04
CA LYS A 127 21.06 32.04 -2.52
C LYS A 127 20.17 33.11 -3.14
N GLY A 128 19.43 33.86 -2.34
CA GLY A 128 18.54 34.93 -2.81
C GLY A 128 17.33 34.42 -3.59
N TYR A 129 16.79 33.26 -3.23
CA TYR A 129 15.54 32.73 -3.80
C TYR A 129 14.30 33.38 -3.19
#